data_AF-A0A183I7B2-F1
#
_entry.id   AF-A0A183I7B2-F1
#
_cell.length_a   1.000
_cell.length_b   1.000
_cell.length_c   1.000
_cell.angle_alpha   90.00
_cell.angle_beta   90.00
_cell.angle_gamma   90.00
#
_symmetry.space_group_name_H-M   'P 1'
#
loop_
_entity.id
_entity.type
_entity.pdbx_description
1 polymer ?
#
loop_
_entity_poly.entity_id
_entity_poly.type
_entity_poly.pdbx_seq_one_letter_code
_entity_poly.pdbx_strand_id
1 'polypeptide(L)'
;MMLFEDKVLLKETKKVEGSHKLSMKESGDYQLCFDNSFSYQTRKVLFFELFLLDENGSFDETNMIEEFGPVRQEHSELGFEMQKFQKASNNIKNLLNKIEYHQSLLRAYEARDRSVMNANFERVTLWSIINSTVLIIVGLLQVYMIRSLFEDNSKLGQLLRRQHF
;
A
#
# COMPACT_ATOMS: atom_id res chain seq x y z
N MET A 1 1.81 -4.06 -17.36
CA MET A 1 1.83 -4.31 -18.81
C MET A 1 0.42 -4.09 -19.34
N MET A 2 0.28 -3.48 -20.50
CA MET A 2 -1.00 -3.21 -21.14
C MET A 2 -1.02 -3.88 -22.52
N LEU A 3 -2.11 -4.59 -22.79
CA LEU A 3 -2.36 -5.35 -24.00
C LEU A 3 -3.63 -4.84 -24.68
N PHE A 4 -3.68 -4.92 -26.00
CA PHE A 4 -4.90 -4.84 -26.78
C PHE A 4 -5.05 -6.17 -27.53
N GLU A 5 -6.08 -6.94 -27.17
CA GLU A 5 -6.29 -8.35 -27.54
C GLU A 5 -5.07 -9.24 -27.20
N ASP A 6 -3.97 -9.15 -27.96
CA ASP A 6 -2.69 -9.82 -27.71
C ASP A 6 -1.45 -8.95 -28.03
N LYS A 7 -1.65 -7.70 -28.47
CA LYS A 7 -0.57 -6.79 -28.82
C LYS A 7 -0.12 -5.99 -27.61
N VAL A 8 1.18 -6.05 -27.32
CA VAL A 8 1.79 -5.26 -26.25
C VAL A 8 1.83 -3.78 -26.63
N LEU A 9 1.02 -2.97 -25.93
CA LEU A 9 1.03 -1.51 -26.08
C LEU A 9 2.05 -0.86 -25.16
N LEU A 10 2.13 -1.35 -23.92
CA LEU A 10 3.03 -0.82 -22.91
C LEU A 10 3.54 -1.93 -22.00
N LYS A 11 4.86 -2.00 -21.84
CA LYS A 11 5.50 -2.94 -20.91
C LYS A 11 6.51 -2.21 -20.06
N GLU A 12 6.25 -2.18 -18.76
CA GLU A 12 7.20 -1.70 -17.77
C GLU A 12 7.62 -2.84 -16.87
N THR A 13 8.90 -2.84 -16.50
CA THR A 13 9.51 -3.84 -15.63
C THR A 13 10.19 -3.16 -14.45
N LYS A 14 9.99 -3.70 -13.24
CA LYS A 14 10.64 -3.23 -12.00
C LYS A 14 10.36 -1.75 -11.65
N LYS A 15 9.19 -1.23 -12.03
CA LYS A 15 8.72 0.11 -11.60
C LYS A 15 7.97 0.03 -10.28
N VAL A 16 8.18 1.02 -9.43
CA VAL A 16 7.50 1.16 -8.12
C VAL A 16 6.23 1.99 -8.25
N GLU A 17 6.24 2.98 -9.13
CA GLU A 17 5.12 3.84 -9.49
C GLU A 17 5.23 4.25 -10.96
N GLY A 18 4.11 4.69 -11.55
CA GLY A 18 4.05 5.19 -12.92
C GLY A 18 2.63 5.61 -13.29
N SER A 19 2.52 6.64 -14.13
CA SER A 19 1.26 7.06 -14.75
C SER A 19 1.43 7.11 -16.25
N HIS A 20 0.45 6.58 -16.98
CA HIS A 20 0.51 6.44 -18.43
C HIS A 20 -0.80 6.92 -19.03
N LYS A 21 -0.71 7.80 -20.02
CA LYS A 21 -1.85 8.23 -20.84
C LYS A 21 -1.68 7.63 -22.22
N LEU A 22 -2.62 6.76 -22.61
CA LEU A 22 -2.67 6.19 -23.96
C LEU A 22 -3.94 6.66 -24.65
N SER A 23 -3.81 7.01 -25.93
CA SER A 23 -4.95 7.28 -26.80
C SER A 23 -5.42 5.97 -27.43
N MET A 24 -6.68 5.62 -27.21
CA MET A 24 -7.30 4.41 -27.77
C MET A 24 -7.62 4.67 -29.25
N LYS A 25 -6.80 4.09 -30.14
CA LYS A 25 -6.98 4.23 -31.60
C LYS A 25 -7.98 3.23 -32.18
N GLU A 26 -8.08 2.07 -31.54
CA GLU A 26 -8.90 0.95 -31.98
C GLU A 26 -9.92 0.64 -30.88
N SER A 27 -11.16 0.40 -31.28
CA SER A 27 -12.22 -0.04 -30.39
C SER A 27 -12.08 -1.54 -30.14
N GLY A 28 -11.98 -1.94 -28.88
CA GLY A 28 -11.85 -3.33 -28.47
C GLY A 28 -11.37 -3.44 -27.02
N ASP A 29 -10.95 -4.63 -26.63
CA ASP A 29 -10.65 -4.95 -25.24
C ASP A 29 -9.19 -4.64 -24.87
N TYR A 30 -9.03 -3.75 -23.90
CA TYR A 30 -7.73 -3.39 -23.33
C TYR A 30 -7.53 -4.11 -22.00
N GLN A 31 -6.43 -4.85 -21.87
CA GLN A 31 -6.09 -5.59 -20.66
C GLN A 31 -4.91 -4.94 -19.93
N LEU A 32 -5.07 -4.66 -18.63
CA LEU A 32 -3.97 -4.29 -17.74
C LEU A 32 -3.53 -5.49 -16.90
N CYS A 33 -2.26 -5.85 -17.01
CA CYS A 33 -1.63 -6.96 -16.29
C CYS A 33 -0.55 -6.45 -15.33
N PHE A 34 -0.66 -6.82 -14.05
CA PHE A 34 0.38 -6.62 -13.04
C PHE A 34 1.02 -7.95 -12.67
N ASP A 35 2.32 -8.06 -12.88
CA ASP A 35 3.07 -9.30 -12.64
C ASP A 35 3.99 -9.17 -11.41
N ASN A 36 3.88 -10.12 -10.48
CA ASN A 36 4.75 -10.26 -9.32
C ASN A 36 5.59 -11.55 -9.34
N SER A 37 5.78 -12.18 -10.50
CA SER A 37 6.56 -13.43 -10.64
C SER A 37 8.02 -13.28 -10.14
N PHE A 38 8.58 -12.07 -10.15
CA PHE A 38 9.94 -11.81 -9.66
C PHE A 38 10.07 -11.96 -8.13
N SER A 39 9.03 -11.64 -7.36
CA SER A 39 9.09 -11.68 -5.88
C SER A 39 8.25 -12.84 -5.35
N TYR A 40 8.71 -14.07 -5.59
CA TYR A 40 8.00 -15.29 -5.19
C TYR A 40 7.69 -15.36 -3.68
N GLN A 41 8.58 -14.83 -2.84
CA GLN A 41 8.46 -14.94 -1.38
C GLN A 41 7.71 -13.78 -0.71
N THR A 42 7.50 -12.66 -1.42
CA THR A 42 6.95 -11.43 -0.83
C THR A 42 5.74 -10.93 -1.60
N ARG A 43 4.61 -10.77 -0.92
CA ARG A 43 3.40 -10.18 -1.50
C ARG A 43 3.59 -8.68 -1.72
N LYS A 44 3.06 -8.16 -2.83
CA LYS A 44 3.00 -6.73 -3.14
C LYS A 44 1.54 -6.29 -3.17
N VAL A 45 1.26 -5.14 -2.55
CA VAL A 45 -0.04 -4.47 -2.62
C VAL A 45 0.07 -3.39 -3.68
N LEU A 46 -0.87 -3.37 -4.63
CA LEU A 46 -0.90 -2.41 -5.73
C LEU A 46 -2.15 -1.55 -5.60
N PHE A 47 -1.95 -0.24 -5.65
CA PHE A 47 -3.02 0.72 -5.84
C PHE A 47 -2.92 1.25 -7.27
N PHE A 48 -3.99 1.12 -8.04
CA PHE A 48 -4.04 1.60 -9.40
C PHE A 48 -5.37 2.31 -9.63
N GLU A 49 -5.35 3.26 -10.56
CA GLU A 49 -6.52 4.01 -10.96
C GLU A 49 -6.55 4.11 -12.48
N LEU A 50 -7.75 3.97 -13.03
CA LEU A 50 -8.00 4.01 -14.47
C LEU A 50 -8.96 5.15 -14.76
N PHE A 51 -8.51 6.09 -15.59
CA PHE A 51 -9.34 7.19 -16.08
C PHE A 51 -9.63 6.99 -17.57
N LEU A 52 -10.91 7.02 -17.93
CA LEU A 52 -11.35 7.15 -19.31
C LEU A 52 -11.46 8.64 -19.62
N LEU A 53 -10.69 9.12 -20.60
CA LEU A 53 -10.71 10.52 -21.02
C LEU A 53 -11.33 10.60 -22.43
N ASP A 54 -12.12 11.64 -22.65
CA ASP A 54 -12.70 11.94 -23.96
C ASP A 54 -11.65 12.56 -24.92
N GLU A 55 -11.98 12.74 -26.21
CA GLU A 55 -11.07 13.30 -27.24
C GLU A 55 -10.45 14.65 -26.85
N ASN A 56 -11.15 15.46 -26.05
CA ASN A 56 -10.67 16.75 -25.55
C ASN A 56 -9.79 16.65 -24.29
N GLY A 57 -9.50 15.44 -23.80
CA GLY A 57 -8.70 15.21 -22.59
C GLY A 57 -9.40 15.63 -21.29
N SER A 58 -10.71 15.90 -21.36
CA SER A 58 -11.55 16.13 -20.19
C SER A 58 -11.96 14.79 -19.57
N PHE A 59 -11.91 14.74 -18.25
CA PHE A 59 -12.50 13.65 -17.48
C PHE A 59 -14.01 13.89 -17.44
N ASP A 60 -14.79 13.05 -18.11
CA ASP A 60 -16.24 13.15 -18.04
C ASP A 60 -16.72 12.50 -16.75
N GLU A 61 -16.84 13.31 -15.69
CA GLU A 61 -17.39 12.90 -14.38
C GLU A 61 -18.80 12.30 -14.48
N THR A 62 -19.50 12.54 -15.59
CA THR A 62 -20.89 12.10 -15.81
C THR A 62 -21.01 10.58 -15.98
N ASN A 63 -20.08 9.97 -16.73
CA ASN A 63 -20.28 8.60 -17.21
C ASN A 63 -19.84 7.48 -16.26
N MET A 64 -19.03 7.76 -15.23
CA MET A 64 -18.61 6.74 -14.25
C MET A 64 -19.59 6.55 -13.08
N ILE A 65 -20.57 7.45 -12.92
CA ILE A 65 -21.54 7.42 -11.80
C ILE A 65 -22.98 7.16 -12.29
N GLU A 66 -23.28 7.40 -13.58
CA GLU A 66 -24.63 7.16 -14.12
C GLU A 66 -25.05 5.69 -14.20
N GLU A 67 -24.13 4.71 -14.11
CA GLU A 67 -24.50 3.28 -14.11
C GLU A 67 -25.12 2.80 -12.78
N PHE A 68 -25.10 3.62 -11.70
CA PHE A 68 -25.62 3.23 -10.37
C PHE A 68 -26.60 4.22 -9.71
N GLY A 69 -27.26 5.12 -10.45
CA GLY A 69 -28.22 6.06 -9.88
C GLY A 69 -29.48 6.27 -10.72
N PRO A 70 -30.70 6.23 -10.14
CA PRO A 70 -31.91 6.47 -10.91
C PRO A 70 -31.99 7.93 -11.39
N VAL A 71 -32.13 8.03 -12.72
CA VAL A 71 -32.47 9.23 -13.51
C VAL A 71 -33.58 10.03 -12.83
N ARG A 72 -33.27 11.26 -12.42
CA ARG A 72 -34.24 12.16 -11.78
C ARG A 72 -34.85 13.08 -12.84
N GLN A 73 -36.03 12.71 -13.31
CA GLN A 73 -36.86 13.46 -14.26
C GLN A 73 -37.11 14.91 -13.80
N GLU A 74 -37.05 15.81 -14.78
CA GLU A 74 -37.32 17.23 -14.69
C GLU A 74 -38.77 17.54 -14.26
N HIS A 75 -38.93 18.45 -13.31
CA HIS A 75 -40.17 19.20 -13.14
C HIS A 75 -39.90 20.67 -13.47
N SER A 76 -40.40 21.09 -14.63
CA SER A 76 -40.41 22.46 -15.11
C SER A 76 -41.62 23.20 -14.52
N GLU A 77 -41.39 24.13 -13.58
CA GLU A 77 -42.14 25.37 -13.35
C GLU A 77 -41.74 26.00 -12.00
N LEU A 78 -40.57 26.67 -11.93
CA LEU A 78 -40.28 27.80 -11.02
C LEU A 78 -38.90 28.40 -11.41
N GLY A 79 -38.90 29.21 -12.47
CA GLY A 79 -37.78 29.31 -13.41
C GLY A 79 -36.51 30.11 -13.07
N PHE A 80 -36.38 30.80 -11.92
CA PHE A 80 -35.18 31.64 -11.67
C PHE A 80 -34.49 31.42 -10.33
N GLU A 81 -35.24 31.28 -9.24
CA GLU A 81 -34.69 30.91 -7.92
C GLU A 81 -34.20 29.45 -7.91
N MET A 82 -34.95 28.55 -8.57
CA MET A 82 -34.61 27.13 -8.62
C MET A 82 -33.36 26.87 -9.46
N GLN A 83 -33.11 27.63 -10.52
CA GLN A 83 -31.88 27.51 -11.32
C GLN A 83 -30.63 27.94 -10.54
N LYS A 84 -30.72 29.01 -9.74
CA LYS A 84 -29.61 29.42 -8.85
C LYS A 84 -29.34 28.37 -7.78
N PHE A 85 -30.40 27.80 -7.19
CA PHE A 85 -30.28 26.72 -6.21
C PHE A 85 -29.73 25.43 -6.82
N GLN A 86 -30.21 25.04 -8.01
CA GLN A 86 -29.70 23.89 -8.76
C GLN A 86 -28.24 24.08 -9.13
N LYS A 87 -27.85 25.27 -9.60
CA LYS A 87 -26.45 25.59 -9.92
C LYS A 87 -25.55 25.55 -8.68
N ALA A 88 -26.01 26.09 -7.55
CA ALA A 88 -25.28 26.01 -6.28
C ALA A 88 -25.18 24.56 -5.78
N SER A 89 -26.27 23.78 -5.87
CA SER A 89 -26.31 22.37 -5.48
C SER A 89 -25.38 21.52 -6.35
N ASN A 90 -25.36 21.72 -7.67
CA ASN A 90 -24.46 21.04 -8.58
C ASN A 90 -23.00 21.40 -8.31
N ASN A 91 -22.68 22.67 -8.05
CA ASN A 91 -21.33 23.08 -7.65
C ASN A 91 -20.89 22.40 -6.34
N ILE A 92 -21.77 22.34 -5.33
CA ILE A 92 -21.47 21.67 -4.05
C ILE A 92 -21.27 20.18 -4.28
N LYS A 93 -22.13 19.52 -5.09
CA LYS A 93 -21.98 18.11 -5.45
C LYS A 93 -20.63 17.83 -6.10
N ASN A 94 -20.23 18.62 -7.09
CA ASN A 94 -18.95 18.43 -7.76
C ASN A 94 -17.78 18.62 -6.78
N LEU A 95 -17.89 19.60 -5.86
CA LEU A 95 -16.87 19.81 -4.84
C LEU A 95 -16.79 18.64 -3.84
N LEU A 96 -17.93 18.07 -3.46
CA LEU A 96 -18.00 16.90 -2.58
C LEU A 96 -17.44 15.65 -3.26
N ASN A 97 -17.77 15.40 -4.53
CA ASN A 97 -17.21 14.30 -5.32
C ASN A 97 -15.68 14.40 -5.40
N LYS A 98 -15.16 15.62 -5.65
CA LYS A 98 -13.72 15.87 -5.64
C LYS A 98 -13.08 15.57 -4.28
N ILE A 99 -13.73 15.95 -3.18
CA ILE A 99 -13.25 15.66 -1.84
C ILE A 99 -13.26 14.15 -1.57
N GLU A 100 -14.33 13.45 -1.93
CA GLU A 100 -14.46 11.99 -1.77
C GLU A 100 -13.38 11.23 -2.52
N TYR A 101 -13.09 11.65 -3.76
CA TYR A 101 -11.98 11.12 -4.54
C TYR A 101 -10.64 11.28 -3.80
N HIS A 102 -10.32 12.49 -3.33
CA HIS A 102 -9.09 12.73 -2.58
C HIS A 102 -9.04 11.94 -1.26
N GLN A 103 -10.16 11.83 -0.54
CA GLN A 103 -10.23 11.03 0.68
C GLN A 103 -9.95 9.55 0.41
N SER A 104 -10.49 9.00 -0.68
CA SER A 104 -10.27 7.61 -1.07
C SER A 104 -8.79 7.34 -1.40
N LEU A 105 -8.16 8.25 -2.12
CA LEU A 105 -6.73 8.20 -2.43
C LEU A 105 -5.86 8.29 -1.18
N LEU A 106 -6.19 9.17 -0.23
CA LEU A 106 -5.48 9.27 1.05
C LEU A 106 -5.65 7.99 1.90
N ARG A 107 -6.84 7.40 1.95
CA ARG A 107 -7.08 6.12 2.64
C ARG A 107 -6.24 4.99 2.04
N ALA A 108 -6.07 4.97 0.72
CA ALA A 108 -5.23 3.98 0.07
C ALA A 108 -3.75 4.15 0.43
N TYR A 109 -3.24 5.40 0.46
CA TYR A 109 -1.88 5.68 0.91
C TYR A 109 -1.67 5.31 2.37
N GLU A 110 -2.61 5.66 3.26
CA GLU A 110 -2.53 5.30 4.67
C GLU A 110 -2.48 3.77 4.85
N ALA A 111 -3.32 3.02 4.13
CA ALA A 111 -3.32 1.55 4.19
C ALA A 111 -1.98 0.97 3.72
N ARG A 112 -1.42 1.49 2.62
CA ARG A 112 -0.09 1.09 2.12
C ARG A 112 0.99 1.38 3.16
N ASP A 113 1.04 2.59 3.67
CA ASP A 113 2.09 3.03 4.58
C ASP A 113 2.00 2.27 5.91
N ARG A 114 0.78 1.99 6.40
CA ARG A 114 0.55 1.14 7.57
C ARG A 114 1.03 -0.29 7.36
N SER A 115 0.85 -0.85 6.16
CA SER A 115 1.37 -2.19 5.84
C SER A 115 2.91 -2.25 5.88
N VAL A 116 3.57 -1.21 5.37
CA VAL A 116 5.03 -1.09 5.39
C VAL A 116 5.55 -0.91 6.82
N MET A 117 4.88 -0.06 7.61
CA MET A 117 5.19 0.14 9.02
C MET A 117 5.09 -1.18 9.80
N ASN A 118 4.00 -1.93 9.65
CA ASN A 118 3.80 -3.21 10.34
C ASN A 118 4.90 -4.23 9.98
N ALA A 119 5.23 -4.35 8.68
CA ALA A 119 6.27 -5.28 8.23
C ALA A 119 7.66 -4.93 8.79
N ASN A 120 7.98 -3.64 8.91
CA ASN A 120 9.22 -3.18 9.52
C ASN A 120 9.20 -3.40 11.04
N PHE A 121 8.09 -3.08 11.70
CA PHE A 121 7.93 -3.24 13.14
C PHE A 121 8.11 -4.70 13.57
N GLU A 122 7.50 -5.66 12.86
CA GLU A 122 7.65 -7.09 13.15
C GLU A 122 9.11 -7.54 13.04
N ARG A 123 9.81 -7.15 11.96
CA ARG A 123 11.23 -7.52 11.76
C ARG A 123 12.11 -6.96 12.87
N VAL A 124 11.97 -5.67 13.17
CA VAL A 124 12.80 -4.99 14.17
C VAL A 124 12.51 -5.56 15.56
N THR A 125 11.24 -5.79 15.89
CA THR A 125 10.84 -6.35 17.18
C THR A 125 11.38 -7.76 17.38
N LEU A 126 11.29 -8.62 16.35
CA LEU A 126 11.81 -9.98 16.41
C LEU A 126 13.31 -9.99 16.67
N TRP A 127 14.08 -9.22 15.89
CA TRP A 127 15.53 -9.12 16.09
C TRP A 127 15.90 -8.50 17.44
N SER A 128 15.12 -7.53 17.93
CA SER A 128 15.36 -6.92 19.23
C SER A 128 15.14 -7.92 20.37
N ILE A 129 14.05 -8.69 20.33
CA ILE A 129 13.76 -9.73 21.33
C ILE A 129 14.89 -10.76 21.38
N ILE A 130 15.34 -11.26 20.22
CA ILE A 130 16.46 -12.22 20.16
C ILE A 130 17.72 -11.65 20.82
N ASN A 131 18.10 -10.42 20.47
CA ASN A 131 19.28 -9.78 21.04
C ASN A 131 19.15 -9.56 22.56
N SER A 132 17.98 -9.10 23.03
CA SER A 132 17.72 -8.95 24.46
C SER A 132 17.82 -10.28 25.22
N THR A 133 17.28 -11.38 24.66
CA THR A 133 17.41 -12.72 25.24
C THR A 133 18.87 -13.17 25.32
N VAL A 134 19.66 -12.94 24.26
CA VAL A 134 21.10 -13.29 24.24
C VAL A 134 21.87 -12.53 25.33
N LEU A 135 21.62 -11.23 25.52
CA LEU A 135 22.28 -10.45 26.56
C LEU A 135 21.96 -10.96 27.97
N ILE A 136 20.71 -11.37 28.23
CA ILE A 136 20.31 -11.98 29.51
C ILE A 136 21.08 -13.29 29.74
N ILE A 137 21.15 -14.17 28.74
CA ILE A 137 21.88 -15.44 28.83
C ILE A 137 23.37 -15.19 29.13
N VAL A 138 24.00 -14.26 28.41
CA VAL A 138 25.40 -13.89 28.64
C VAL A 138 25.61 -13.35 30.05
N GLY A 139 24.71 -12.49 30.54
CA GLY A 139 24.77 -11.98 31.91
C GLY A 139 24.70 -13.09 32.96
N LEU A 140 23.81 -14.08 32.80
CA LEU A 140 23.72 -15.24 33.69
C LEU A 140 24.98 -16.10 33.63
N LEU A 141 25.53 -16.34 32.43
CA LEU A 141 26.77 -17.07 32.25
C LEU A 141 27.96 -16.36 32.90
N GLN A 142 28.05 -15.04 32.80
CA GLN A 142 29.09 -14.24 33.45
C GLN A 142 29.04 -14.39 34.98
N VAL A 143 27.86 -14.24 35.58
CA VAL A 143 27.69 -14.40 37.04
C VAL A 143 28.03 -15.83 37.47
N TYR A 144 27.61 -16.84 36.71
CA TYR A 144 27.92 -18.24 36.97
C TYR A 144 29.43 -18.52 36.89
N MET A 145 30.12 -17.99 35.88
CA MET A 145 31.56 -18.14 35.71
C MET A 145 32.33 -17.51 36.86
N ILE A 146 31.98 -16.29 37.27
CA ILE A 146 32.60 -15.61 38.40
C ILE A 146 32.41 -16.43 39.68
N ARG A 147 31.18 -16.84 39.98
CA ARG A 147 30.88 -17.66 41.17
C ARG A 147 31.63 -19.00 41.14
N SER A 148 31.69 -19.65 39.99
CA SER A 148 32.43 -20.90 39.79
C SER A 148 33.95 -20.75 39.96
N LEU A 149 34.52 -19.56 39.74
CA LEU A 149 35.95 -19.32 39.91
C LEU A 149 36.34 -19.17 41.39
N PHE A 150 35.43 -18.62 42.21
CA PHE A 150 35.63 -18.44 43.65
C PHE A 150 35.19 -19.65 44.50
N GLU A 151 34.48 -20.62 43.92
CA GLU A 151 33.94 -21.79 44.61
C GLU A 151 34.80 -23.04 44.30
N ASP A 152 35.65 -23.46 45.25
CA ASP A 152 36.69 -24.51 45.05
C ASP A 152 36.14 -25.90 44.66
N ASN A 153 34.84 -26.15 44.83
CA ASN A 153 34.17 -27.41 44.50
C ASN A 153 33.41 -27.40 43.15
N SER A 154 33.49 -26.32 42.36
CA SER A 154 32.81 -26.24 41.06
C SER A 154 33.58 -26.99 39.95
N LYS A 155 32.89 -27.91 39.26
CA LYS A 155 33.45 -28.73 38.16
C LYS A 155 34.05 -27.90 37.03
N LEU A 156 33.52 -26.69 36.79
CA LEU A 156 33.97 -25.79 35.73
C LEU A 156 35.25 -25.03 36.12
N GLY A 157 35.37 -24.64 37.40
CA GLY A 157 36.59 -24.06 37.96
C GLY A 157 37.75 -25.06 37.99
N GLN A 158 37.49 -26.31 38.35
CA GLN A 158 38.49 -27.38 38.30
C GLN A 158 38.94 -27.69 36.85
N LEU A 159 38.05 -27.63 35.86
CA LEU A 159 38.38 -27.89 34.46
C LEU A 159 39.23 -26.77 33.84
N LEU A 160 38.93 -25.50 34.15
CA LEU A 160 39.74 -24.34 33.73
C LEU A 160 41.11 -24.30 34.44
N ARG A 161 41.18 -24.61 35.74
CA ARG A 161 42.45 -24.64 36.51
C ARG A 161 43.37 -25.79 36.06
N ARG A 162 42.81 -26.85 35.47
CA ARG A 162 43.55 -28.03 34.96
C ARG A 162 44.09 -27.87 33.54
N GLN A 163 43.60 -26.91 32.74
CA GLN A 163 44.14 -26.63 31.41
C GLN A 163 45.30 -25.63 31.39
N HIS A 164 45.56 -24.93 32.49
CA HIS A 164 46.59 -23.88 32.58
C HIS A 164 47.91 -24.36 33.22
N PHE A 165 48.12 -25.68 33.30
CA PHE A 165 49.34 -26.35 33.76
C PHE A 165 49.78 -27.41 32.75
#